data_AF-A0A1I0GZX2-F1
#
_entry.id   AF-A0A1I0GZX2-F1
#
_cell.length_a   1.000
_cell.length_b   1.000
_cell.length_c   1.000
_cell.angle_alpha   90.00
_cell.angle_beta   90.00
_cell.angle_gamma   90.00
#
_symmetry.space_group_name_H-M   'P 1'
#
loop_
_entity.id
_entity.type
_entity.pdbx_description
1 polymer ?
#
loop_
_entity_poly.entity_id
_entity_poly.type
_entity_poly.pdbx_seq_one_letter_code
_entity_poly.pdbx_strand_id
1 'polypeptide(L)'
;MTTTSQTLTPPGTEKKAGPWAALLLAGAFEVGYALSVNGSQGFTNPAWSIVAIVFFLFTLFFLSVALKRIDVGIGYAVWAGLGAIGAALLGPVFFDETLTPLKGFWLAVIVTGVVWLKLADSPKLERARATN
;
A
#
# COMPACT_ATOMS: atom_id res chain seq x y z
N MET A 1 -46.73 12.10 34.21
CA MET A 1 -46.26 12.70 32.94
C MET A 1 -44.91 13.34 33.25
N THR A 2 -43.84 12.57 33.17
CA THR A 2 -42.49 12.97 33.62
C THR A 2 -41.57 12.92 32.41
N THR A 3 -41.17 14.11 31.97
CA THR A 3 -40.32 14.40 30.82
C THR A 3 -38.90 13.86 31.04
N THR A 4 -38.50 12.85 30.27
CA THR A 4 -37.12 12.38 30.17
C THR A 4 -36.30 13.37 29.34
N SER A 5 -35.46 14.16 30.00
CA SER A 5 -34.44 14.99 29.35
C SER A 5 -33.37 14.09 28.73
N GLN A 6 -33.45 13.86 27.41
CA GLN A 6 -32.38 13.22 26.67
C GLN A 6 -31.20 14.18 26.54
N THR A 7 -30.12 13.87 27.25
CA THR A 7 -28.82 14.53 27.15
C THR A 7 -28.27 14.27 25.75
N LEU A 8 -28.30 15.27 24.88
CA LEU A 8 -27.63 15.26 23.57
C LEU A 8 -26.12 15.26 23.81
N THR A 9 -25.52 14.09 23.92
CA THR A 9 -24.06 13.97 23.82
C THR A 9 -23.66 14.35 22.39
N PRO A 10 -22.89 15.43 22.16
CA PRO A 10 -22.40 15.72 20.83
C PRO A 10 -21.52 14.54 20.36
N PRO A 11 -21.66 14.07 19.10
CA PRO A 11 -20.78 13.04 18.58
C PRO A 11 -19.36 13.60 18.59
N GLY A 12 -18.56 13.18 19.56
CA GLY A 12 -17.14 13.40 19.58
C GLY A 12 -16.58 12.90 18.26
N THR A 13 -15.89 13.78 17.55
CA THR A 13 -15.18 13.54 16.32
C THR A 13 -14.27 12.32 16.47
N GLU A 14 -14.81 11.14 16.19
CA GLU A 14 -14.07 9.90 16.16
C GLU A 14 -13.07 10.04 15.01
N LYS A 15 -11.80 10.28 15.32
CA LYS A 15 -10.73 10.38 14.33
C LYS A 15 -10.62 9.03 13.60
N LYS A 16 -11.38 8.88 12.51
CA LYS A 16 -11.26 7.82 11.48
C LYS A 16 -9.90 7.84 10.74
N ALA A 17 -8.94 8.63 11.21
CA ALA A 17 -7.64 8.84 10.58
C ALA A 17 -6.63 7.69 10.78
N GLY A 18 -6.83 6.81 11.77
CA GLY A 18 -5.85 5.78 12.13
C GLY A 18 -5.52 4.75 11.03
N PRO A 19 -6.51 4.09 10.40
CA PRO A 19 -6.26 3.00 9.46
C PRO A 19 -5.70 3.46 8.12
N TRP A 20 -6.22 4.58 7.59
CA TRP A 20 -5.77 5.15 6.33
C TRP A 20 -4.38 5.78 6.46
N ALA A 21 -4.07 6.43 7.59
CA ALA A 21 -2.71 6.89 7.85
C ALA A 21 -1.72 5.72 7.96
N ALA A 22 -2.11 4.62 8.64
CA ALA A 22 -1.30 3.40 8.69
C ALA A 22 -1.08 2.80 7.30
N LEU A 23 -2.09 2.82 6.43
CA LEU A 23 -2.00 2.33 5.05
C LEU A 23 -1.04 3.18 4.19
N LEU A 24 -1.15 4.51 4.28
CA LEU A 24 -0.24 5.43 3.60
C LEU A 24 1.20 5.25 4.11
N LEU A 25 1.36 5.09 5.42
CA LEU A 25 2.66 4.86 6.04
C LEU A 25 3.24 3.50 5.63
N ALA A 26 2.42 2.46 5.55
CA ALA A 26 2.82 1.16 5.00
C ALA A 26 3.32 1.32 3.56
N GLY A 27 2.59 2.05 2.72
CA GLY A 27 3.03 2.36 1.35
C GLY A 27 4.37 3.12 1.32
N ALA A 28 4.58 4.09 2.20
CA ALA A 28 5.86 4.79 2.28
C ALA A 28 7.03 3.86 2.68
N PHE A 29 6.81 2.98 3.65
CA PHE A 29 7.81 1.98 4.04
C PHE A 29 8.07 0.95 2.92
N GLU A 30 7.04 0.60 2.13
CA GLU A 30 7.19 -0.29 0.96
C GLU A 30 8.10 0.33 -0.09
N VAL A 31 7.97 1.62 -0.33
CA VAL A 31 8.86 2.33 -1.26
C VAL A 31 10.30 2.33 -0.74
N GLY A 32 10.49 2.56 0.57
CA GLY A 32 11.80 2.44 1.21
C GLY A 32 12.39 1.02 1.10
N TYR A 33 11.56 -0.01 1.23
CA TYR A 33 11.94 -1.41 1.00
C TYR A 33 12.40 -1.62 -0.45
N ALA A 34 11.59 -1.22 -1.43
CA ALA A 34 11.90 -1.38 -2.86
C ALA A 34 13.23 -0.70 -3.24
N LEU A 35 13.45 0.51 -2.75
CA LEU A 35 14.72 1.22 -2.93
C LEU A 35 15.89 0.48 -2.27
N SER A 36 15.71 0.02 -1.03
CA SER A 36 16.76 -0.67 -0.29
C SER A 36 17.14 -2.01 -0.93
N VAL A 37 16.17 -2.74 -1.49
CA VAL A 37 16.41 -3.98 -2.25
C VAL A 37 17.24 -3.68 -3.49
N ASN A 38 16.90 -2.64 -4.24
CA ASN A 38 17.69 -2.24 -5.41
C ASN A 38 19.13 -1.86 -5.00
N GLY A 39 19.29 -1.05 -3.94
CA GLY A 39 20.59 -0.66 -3.41
C GLY A 39 21.42 -1.79 -2.79
N SER A 40 20.78 -2.90 -2.39
CA SER A 40 21.48 -4.07 -1.86
C SER A 40 22.27 -4.84 -2.92
N GLN A 41 22.08 -4.54 -4.22
CA GLN A 41 22.66 -5.26 -5.34
C GLN A 41 22.45 -6.79 -5.21
N GLY A 42 21.20 -7.20 -4.97
CA GLY A 42 20.86 -8.61 -4.78
C GLY A 42 21.33 -9.16 -3.44
N PHE A 43 21.22 -8.38 -2.36
CA PHE A 43 21.64 -8.71 -0.99
C PHE A 43 23.15 -8.85 -0.76
N THR A 44 23.97 -8.46 -1.74
CA THR A 44 25.44 -8.46 -1.64
C THR A 44 25.94 -7.43 -0.63
N ASN A 45 25.25 -6.29 -0.50
CA ASN A 45 25.61 -5.26 0.48
C ASN A 45 24.83 -5.46 1.81
N PRO A 46 25.49 -5.87 2.90
CA PRO A 46 24.82 -6.20 4.15
C PRO A 46 24.13 -5.01 4.81
N ALA A 47 24.65 -3.78 4.64
CA ALA A 47 24.02 -2.60 5.22
C ALA A 47 22.63 -2.34 4.59
N TRP A 48 22.57 -2.33 3.25
CA TRP A 48 21.32 -2.16 2.52
C TRP A 48 20.37 -3.35 2.69
N SER A 49 20.89 -4.57 2.81
CA SER A 49 20.09 -5.77 3.12
C SER A 49 19.37 -5.68 4.46
N ILE A 50 20.06 -5.23 5.52
CA ILE A 50 19.45 -5.05 6.85
C ILE A 50 18.36 -3.99 6.76
N VAL A 51 18.63 -2.87 6.10
CA VAL A 51 17.67 -1.79 5.91
C VAL A 51 16.43 -2.29 5.16
N ALA A 52 16.60 -3.07 4.08
CA ALA A 52 15.50 -3.69 3.35
C ALA A 52 14.64 -4.59 4.26
N ILE A 53 15.25 -5.45 5.07
CA ILE A 53 14.52 -6.33 6.00
C ILE A 53 13.71 -5.50 7.00
N VAL A 54 14.31 -4.44 7.56
CA VAL A 54 13.63 -3.55 8.51
C VAL A 54 12.42 -2.89 7.86
N PHE A 55 12.60 -2.28 6.68
CA PHE A 55 11.50 -1.65 5.94
C PHE A 55 10.39 -2.65 5.57
N PHE A 56 10.76 -3.88 5.18
CA PHE A 56 9.83 -4.96 4.87
C PHE A 56 8.97 -5.37 6.07
N LEU A 57 9.57 -5.49 7.25
CA LEU A 57 8.82 -5.80 8.48
C LEU A 57 7.88 -4.65 8.85
N PHE A 58 8.33 -3.41 8.73
CA PHE A 58 7.49 -2.24 9.03
C PHE A 58 6.32 -2.12 8.07
N THR A 59 6.52 -2.22 6.76
CA THR A 59 5.43 -2.10 5.78
C THR A 59 4.38 -3.17 6.00
N LEU A 60 4.77 -4.43 6.22
CA LEU A 60 3.83 -5.51 6.50
C LEU A 60 3.09 -5.32 7.83
N PHE A 61 3.76 -4.83 8.87
CA PHE A 61 3.13 -4.54 10.15
C PHE A 61 2.05 -3.46 10.02
N PHE A 62 2.39 -2.32 9.40
CA PHE A 62 1.44 -1.23 9.21
C PHE A 62 0.30 -1.60 8.26
N LEU A 63 0.59 -2.37 7.21
CA LEU A 63 -0.42 -2.93 6.32
C LEU A 63 -1.39 -3.82 7.12
N SER A 64 -0.88 -4.78 7.90
CA SER A 64 -1.70 -5.65 8.74
C SER A 64 -2.59 -4.87 9.70
N VAL A 65 -2.07 -3.80 10.32
CA VAL A 65 -2.85 -2.90 11.18
C VAL A 65 -3.97 -2.20 10.40
N ALA A 66 -3.68 -1.71 9.18
CA ALA A 66 -4.68 -1.08 8.33
C ALA A 66 -5.78 -2.07 7.89
N LEU A 67 -5.39 -3.31 7.54
CA LEU A 67 -6.30 -4.37 7.11
C LEU A 67 -7.23 -4.89 8.22
N LYS A 68 -6.93 -4.64 9.50
CA LYS A 68 -7.88 -4.92 10.59
C LYS A 68 -9.15 -4.07 10.53
N ARG A 69 -9.13 -2.98 9.77
CA ARG A 69 -10.22 -1.98 9.70
C ARG A 69 -10.65 -1.66 8.26
N ILE A 70 -9.80 -1.95 7.27
CA ILE A 70 -10.06 -1.73 5.84
C ILE A 70 -10.24 -3.09 5.18
N ASP A 71 -11.13 -3.15 4.18
CA ASP A 71 -11.27 -4.33 3.33
C ASP A 71 -9.92 -4.75 2.74
N VAL A 72 -9.64 -6.05 2.80
CA VAL A 72 -8.35 -6.64 2.38
C VAL A 72 -8.03 -6.30 0.93
N GLY A 73 -9.00 -6.39 0.02
CA GLY A 73 -8.82 -6.08 -1.39
C GLY A 73 -8.54 -4.59 -1.64
N ILE A 74 -9.16 -3.70 -0.87
CA ILE A 74 -8.90 -2.26 -0.96
C ILE A 74 -7.50 -1.94 -0.40
N GLY A 75 -7.14 -2.50 0.75
CA GLY A 75 -5.87 -2.21 1.40
C GLY A 75 -4.65 -2.69 0.60
N TYR A 76 -4.65 -3.94 0.15
CA TYR A 76 -3.55 -4.49 -0.68
C TYR A 76 -3.35 -3.71 -1.97
N ALA A 77 -4.45 -3.25 -2.56
CA ALA A 77 -4.37 -2.49 -3.79
C ALA A 77 -3.70 -1.13 -3.66
N VAL A 78 -4.06 -0.40 -2.61
CA VAL A 78 -3.49 0.92 -2.36
C VAL A 78 -2.03 0.77 -1.96
N TRP A 79 -1.72 -0.24 -1.13
CA TRP A 79 -0.35 -0.58 -0.77
C TRP A 79 0.51 -0.92 -2.00
N ALA A 80 0.05 -1.86 -2.85
CA ALA A 80 0.75 -2.25 -4.07
C ALA A 80 0.88 -1.07 -5.05
N GLY A 81 -0.17 -0.26 -5.21
CA GLY A 81 -0.16 0.93 -6.05
C GLY A 81 0.85 1.98 -5.58
N LEU A 82 0.90 2.26 -4.27
CA LEU A 82 1.86 3.19 -3.68
C LEU A 82 3.30 2.70 -3.82
N GLY A 83 3.54 1.41 -3.55
CA GLY A 83 4.85 0.79 -3.74
C GLY A 83 5.33 0.90 -5.19
N ALA A 84 4.45 0.57 -6.15
CA ALA A 84 4.75 0.63 -7.56
C ALA A 84 5.06 2.06 -8.05
N ILE A 85 4.21 3.03 -7.70
CA ILE A 85 4.41 4.44 -8.07
C ILE A 85 5.69 4.98 -7.43
N GLY A 86 5.92 4.72 -6.14
CA GLY A 86 7.10 5.22 -5.45
C GLY A 86 8.39 4.57 -5.96
N ALA A 87 8.40 3.27 -6.26
CA ALA A 87 9.56 2.62 -6.87
C ALA A 87 9.85 3.17 -8.27
N ALA A 88 8.80 3.40 -9.08
CA ALA A 88 8.92 3.98 -10.41
C ALA A 88 9.48 5.41 -10.41
N LEU A 89 9.08 6.22 -9.43
CA LEU A 89 9.49 7.63 -9.32
C LEU A 89 10.85 7.79 -8.63
N LEU A 90 11.08 7.08 -7.52
CA LEU A 90 12.27 7.27 -6.68
C LEU A 90 13.44 6.38 -7.08
N GLY A 91 13.21 5.22 -7.69
CA GLY A 91 14.29 4.34 -8.18
C GLY A 91 15.28 5.08 -9.10
N PRO A 92 14.81 5.75 -10.17
CA PRO A 92 15.64 6.54 -11.07
C PRO A 92 16.41 7.66 -10.39
N VAL A 93 15.79 8.30 -9.39
CA VAL A 93 16.35 9.44 -8.67
C VAL A 93 17.45 8.99 -7.70
N PHE A 94 17.32 7.83 -7.08
CA PHE A 94 18.29 7.32 -6.10
C PHE A 94 19.45 6.53 -6.70
N PHE A 95 19.23 5.86 -7.84
CA PHE A 95 20.23 4.96 -8.43
C PHE A 95 20.95 5.54 -9.65
N ASP A 96 20.69 6.81 -10.00
CA ASP A 96 21.20 7.47 -11.21
C ASP A 96 21.02 6.59 -12.48
N GLU A 97 20.03 5.71 -12.45
CA GLU A 97 19.71 4.86 -13.58
C GLU A 97 19.04 5.70 -14.66
N THR A 98 19.59 5.65 -15.87
CA THR A 98 18.92 6.22 -17.03
C THR A 98 17.58 5.49 -17.24
N LEU A 99 16.49 6.15 -16.84
CA LEU A 99 15.16 5.81 -17.32
C LEU A 99 15.10 6.08 -18.81
N THR A 100 15.38 5.05 -19.59
CA THR A 100 15.00 5.09 -20.99
C THR A 100 13.47 5.17 -21.07
N PRO A 101 12.90 5.99 -21.98
CA PRO A 101 11.45 6.08 -22.18
C PRO A 101 10.80 4.71 -22.39
N LEU A 102 11.56 3.77 -22.97
CA LEU A 102 11.17 2.38 -23.16
C LEU A 102 11.05 1.58 -21.83
N LYS A 103 12.01 1.73 -20.90
CA LYS A 103 11.88 1.16 -19.54
C LYS A 103 10.65 1.73 -18.83
N GLY A 104 10.45 3.05 -18.92
CA GLY A 104 9.29 3.72 -18.34
C GLY A 104 7.95 3.20 -18.88
N PHE A 105 7.86 2.99 -20.20
CA PHE A 105 6.67 2.40 -20.84
C PHE A 105 6.37 0.99 -20.31
N TRP A 106 7.35 0.09 -20.28
CA TRP A 106 7.15 -1.27 -19.78
C TRP A 106 6.83 -1.32 -18.29
N LEU A 107 7.42 -0.41 -17.52
CA LEU A 107 7.11 -0.27 -16.10
C LEU A 107 5.66 0.20 -15.92
N ALA A 108 5.19 1.18 -16.72
CA ALA A 108 3.79 1.57 -16.73
C ALA A 108 2.84 0.43 -17.12
N VAL A 109 3.24 -0.44 -18.06
CA VAL A 109 2.48 -1.66 -18.43
C VAL A 109 2.39 -2.63 -17.24
N ILE A 110 3.49 -2.88 -16.53
CA ILE A 110 3.50 -3.73 -15.33
C ILE A 110 2.58 -3.15 -14.25
N VAL A 111 2.71 -1.85 -13.95
CA VAL A 111 1.86 -1.17 -12.96
C VAL A 111 0.38 -1.26 -13.35
N THR A 112 0.07 -1.01 -14.63
CA THR A 112 -1.30 -1.12 -15.15
C THR A 112 -1.82 -2.55 -15.07
N GLY A 113 -0.99 -3.55 -15.36
CA GLY A 113 -1.33 -4.97 -15.20
C GLY A 113 -1.64 -5.35 -13.76
N VAL A 114 -0.85 -4.88 -12.80
CA VAL A 114 -1.09 -5.10 -11.36
C VAL A 114 -2.39 -4.42 -10.91
N VAL A 115 -2.63 -3.17 -11.34
CA VAL A 115 -3.87 -2.44 -11.03
C VAL A 115 -5.09 -3.14 -11.64
N TRP A 116 -5.00 -3.59 -12.89
CA TRP A 116 -6.08 -4.29 -13.59
C TRP A 116 -6.36 -5.66 -12.99
N LEU A 117 -5.33 -6.41 -12.59
CA LEU A 117 -5.47 -7.69 -11.87
C LEU A 117 -6.22 -7.48 -10.55
N LYS A 118 -5.86 -6.45 -9.79
CA LYS A 118 -6.54 -6.07 -8.55
C LYS A 118 -8.01 -5.65 -8.77
N LEU A 119 -8.32 -5.02 -9.91
CA LEU A 119 -9.69 -4.67 -10.28
C LEU A 119 -10.50 -5.90 -10.72
N ALA A 120 -9.85 -6.86 -11.40
CA ALA A 120 -10.46 -8.11 -11.84
C ALA A 120 -10.76 -9.05 -10.66
N ASP A 121 -9.92 -9.05 -9.62
CA ASP A 121 -10.12 -9.85 -8.40
C ASP A 121 -11.16 -9.24 -7.44
N SER A 122 -11.97 -8.27 -7.91
CA SER A 122 -12.97 -7.61 -7.08
C SER A 122 -14.15 -8.56 -6.77
N PRO A 123 -14.56 -8.72 -5.48
CA PRO A 123 -15.55 -9.70 -4.99
C PRO A 123 -16.98 -9.55 -5.53
N LYS A 124 -17.21 -8.65 -6.48
CA LYS A 124 -18.46 -8.54 -7.26
C LYS A 124 -18.67 -9.74 -8.19
N LEU A 125 -17.61 -10.45 -8.59
CA LEU A 125 -17.71 -11.60 -9.50
C LEU A 125 -18.07 -12.91 -8.78
N GLU A 126 -17.70 -13.06 -7.51
CA GLU A 126 -17.94 -14.28 -6.74
C GLU A 126 -19.41 -14.43 -6.32
N ARG A 127 -20.07 -13.32 -5.93
CA ARG A 127 -21.52 -13.31 -5.62
C ARG A 127 -22.41 -13.62 -6.82
N ALA A 128 -21.97 -13.28 -8.03
CA ALA A 128 -22.68 -13.59 -9.28
C ALA A 128 -22.53 -15.06 -9.71
N ARG A 129 -21.48 -15.75 -9.22
CA ARG A 129 -21.23 -17.17 -9.50
C ARG A 129 -21.86 -18.10 -8.47
N ALA A 130 -22.01 -17.65 -7.22
CA ALA A 130 -22.66 -18.41 -6.15
C ALA A 130 -24.20 -18.37 -6.19
N THR A 131 -24.79 -17.67 -7.16
CA THR A 131 -26.25 -17.54 -7.35
C THR A 131 -26.77 -18.22 -8.63
N ASN A 132 -25.93 -18.97 -9.35
CA ASN A 132 -26.30 -19.93 -10.39
C ASN A 132 -25.92 -21.34 -9.96
#